data_AF-A0A2H9LLH3-F1
#
_entry.id   AF-A0A2H9LLH3-F1
#
_cell.length_a   1.000
_cell.length_b   1.000
_cell.length_c   1.000
_cell.angle_alpha   90.00
_cell.angle_beta   90.00
_cell.angle_gamma   90.00
#
_symmetry.space_group_name_H-M   'P 1'
#
loop_
_entity.id
_entity.type
_entity.pdbx_description
1 polymer ?
#
loop_
_entity_poly.entity_id
_entity_poly.type
_entity_poly.pdbx_seq_one_letter_code
_entity_poly.pdbx_strand_id
1 'polypeptide(L)'
;KGIEAMYLEYAESLKEWRRRGGKVARKNFLLASTKEVVLPPMSEELSELIGIHLGDGTLTKYFIKISLDPRYDLRYVTYIKDLIGGLFGASPSIRREKGRNLIYVQLFSKTVCEYLHKEWNLPFGDKIRGKATIPIAIMKDEVMAIACLRGLMDTDGSVSKDGNSISVRFYSHNKMLVDQVEQIGRSLGIFTFRNPMETGTRSWSKVLDYFRIVGSSNLRRIVRFHTKFSENKTLRKEEVAEHYKKYKGIRLPFKLGNGPVVQLVNS
;
A
#
# COMPACT_ATOMS: atom_id res chain seq x y z
N LYS A 1 0.74 17.21 -35.90
CA LYS A 1 0.18 18.51 -36.32
C LYS A 1 -0.01 19.53 -35.17
N GLY A 2 -0.32 19.13 -33.92
CA GLY A 2 -0.54 20.11 -32.82
C GLY A 2 0.70 20.77 -32.21
N ILE A 3 1.82 20.06 -32.06
CA ILE A 3 3.05 20.64 -31.47
C ILE A 3 3.77 21.57 -32.45
N GLU A 4 3.87 21.20 -33.72
CA GLU A 4 4.48 22.05 -34.76
C GLU A 4 3.70 23.34 -35.00
N ALA A 5 2.36 23.28 -35.04
CA ALA A 5 1.53 24.48 -35.15
C ALA A 5 1.74 25.43 -33.95
N MET A 6 1.83 24.87 -32.74
CA MET A 6 2.09 25.65 -31.51
C MET A 6 3.48 26.31 -31.53
N TYR A 7 4.49 25.65 -32.10
CA TYR A 7 5.83 26.23 -32.27
C TYR A 7 5.87 27.33 -33.32
N LEU A 8 5.10 27.21 -34.40
CA LEU A 8 5.02 28.24 -35.45
C LEU A 8 4.27 29.49 -34.96
N GLU A 9 3.17 29.30 -34.22
CA GLU A 9 2.28 30.39 -33.80
C GLU A 9 2.75 31.10 -32.52
N TYR A 10 3.43 30.39 -31.60
CA TYR A 10 3.80 30.91 -30.28
C TYR A 10 5.30 30.86 -29.97
N ALA A 11 6.16 30.84 -30.99
CA ALA A 11 7.62 30.70 -30.83
C ALA A 11 8.23 31.63 -29.76
N GLU A 12 7.91 32.92 -29.82
CA GLU A 12 8.44 33.93 -28.89
C GLU A 12 7.80 33.83 -27.50
N SER A 13 6.49 33.58 -27.44
CA SER A 13 5.78 33.34 -26.17
C SER A 13 6.30 32.10 -25.45
N LEU A 14 6.62 31.03 -26.19
CA LEU A 14 7.22 29.80 -25.66
C LEU A 14 8.64 30.04 -25.13
N LYS A 15 9.46 30.85 -25.80
CA LYS A 15 10.78 31.26 -25.29
C LYS A 15 10.63 32.05 -23.99
N GLU A 16 9.69 32.99 -23.93
CA GLU A 16 9.47 33.81 -22.73
C GLU A 16 8.90 32.98 -21.57
N TRP A 17 7.96 32.08 -21.83
CA TRP A 17 7.44 31.15 -20.82
C TRP A 17 8.53 30.21 -20.30
N ARG A 18 9.40 29.68 -21.17
CA ARG A 18 10.55 28.88 -20.76
C ARG A 18 11.57 29.68 -19.96
N ARG A 19 11.83 30.94 -20.34
CA ARG A 19 12.73 31.84 -19.61
C ARG A 19 12.18 32.15 -18.22
N ARG A 20 10.87 32.44 -18.11
CA ARG A 20 10.18 32.68 -16.83
C ARG A 20 10.17 31.42 -15.96
N GLY A 21 9.79 30.27 -16.53
CA GLY A 21 9.81 28.97 -15.86
C GLY A 21 11.21 28.60 -15.37
N GLY A 22 12.24 28.83 -16.18
CA GLY A 22 13.65 28.62 -15.82
C GLY A 22 14.12 29.53 -14.68
N LYS A 23 13.76 30.82 -14.69
CA LYS A 23 14.08 31.75 -13.59
C LYS A 23 13.40 31.37 -12.27
N VAL A 24 12.13 30.97 -12.33
CA VAL A 24 11.39 30.50 -11.14
C VAL A 24 11.97 29.17 -10.63
N ALA A 25 12.28 28.23 -11.51
CA ALA A 25 12.91 26.96 -11.15
C ALA A 25 14.30 27.17 -10.54
N ARG A 26 15.11 28.10 -11.07
CA ARG A 26 16.44 28.42 -10.56
C ARG A 26 16.38 29.13 -9.21
N LYS A 27 15.44 30.06 -9.03
CA LYS A 27 15.17 30.69 -7.73
C LYS A 27 14.72 29.67 -6.69
N ASN A 28 13.83 28.74 -7.07
CA ASN A 28 13.39 27.66 -6.20
C ASN A 28 14.49 26.65 -5.91
N PHE A 29 15.42 26.40 -6.85
CA PHE A 29 16.58 25.54 -6.64
C PHE A 29 17.59 26.15 -5.67
N LEU A 30 17.84 27.46 -5.78
CA LEU A 30 18.72 28.19 -4.86
C LEU A 30 18.12 28.34 -3.45
N LEU A 31 16.79 28.34 -3.33
CA LEU A 31 16.06 28.36 -2.06
C LEU A 31 15.74 26.96 -1.52
N ALA A 32 15.87 25.92 -2.34
CA ALA A 32 15.62 24.55 -1.94
C ALA A 32 16.86 24.01 -1.26
N SER A 33 16.87 24.00 0.08
CA SER A 33 17.60 22.97 0.79
C SER A 33 17.11 21.63 0.26
N THR A 34 18.01 20.76 -0.21
CA THR A 34 17.66 19.35 -0.42
C THR A 34 17.01 18.87 0.87
N LYS A 35 15.72 18.51 0.83
CA LYS A 35 15.05 17.97 2.00
C LYS A 35 15.86 16.75 2.44
N GLU A 36 16.49 16.85 3.60
CA GLU A 36 17.18 15.73 4.21
C GLU A 36 16.14 14.65 4.47
N VAL A 37 16.43 13.45 3.99
CA VAL A 37 15.60 12.26 4.17
C VAL A 37 16.45 11.22 4.87
N VAL A 38 15.82 10.47 5.77
CA VAL A 38 16.43 9.30 6.41
C VAL A 38 16.30 8.12 5.46
N LEU A 39 17.32 7.27 5.39
CA LEU A 39 17.25 5.98 4.68
C LEU A 39 17.27 4.86 5.72
N PRO A 40 16.12 4.22 6.01
CA PRO A 40 16.03 3.25 7.09
C PRO A 40 16.78 1.94 6.73
N PRO A 41 17.24 1.16 7.71
CA PRO A 41 17.62 -0.23 7.48
C PRO A 41 16.37 -1.10 7.24
N MET A 42 16.58 -2.41 7.04
CA MET A 42 15.47 -3.37 7.03
C MET A 42 14.69 -3.31 8.36
N SER A 43 13.37 -3.13 8.28
CA SER A 43 12.46 -3.15 9.43
C SER A 43 11.09 -3.67 9.02
N GLU A 44 10.23 -3.97 10.00
CA GLU A 44 8.85 -4.38 9.74
C GLU A 44 8.10 -3.29 8.95
N GLU A 45 8.25 -2.03 9.33
CA GLU A 45 7.63 -0.88 8.67
C GLU A 45 8.06 -0.74 7.22
N LEU A 46 9.37 -0.89 6.94
CA LEU A 46 9.89 -0.82 5.59
C LEU A 46 9.40 -2.00 4.75
N SER A 47 9.37 -3.20 5.34
CA SER A 47 8.91 -4.41 4.67
C SER A 47 7.42 -4.31 4.34
N GLU A 48 6.60 -3.80 5.26
CA GLU A 48 5.20 -3.50 5.01
C GLU A 48 5.02 -2.46 3.91
N LEU A 49 5.79 -1.37 3.91
CA LEU A 49 5.78 -0.39 2.83
C LEU A 49 6.14 -1.01 1.47
N ILE A 50 7.12 -1.91 1.43
CA ILE A 50 7.49 -2.64 0.21
C ILE A 50 6.32 -3.50 -0.27
N GLY A 51 5.64 -4.22 0.62
CA GLY A 51 4.44 -4.98 0.27
C GLY A 51 3.32 -4.10 -0.31
N ILE A 52 3.05 -2.97 0.34
CA ILE A 52 2.07 -1.96 -0.12
C ILE A 52 2.46 -1.43 -1.51
N HIS A 53 3.75 -1.16 -1.71
CA HIS A 53 4.26 -0.67 -2.97
C HIS A 53 4.08 -1.69 -4.10
N LEU A 54 4.36 -2.96 -3.83
CA LEU A 54 4.24 -4.04 -4.80
C LEU A 54 2.80 -4.19 -5.29
N GLY A 55 1.78 -3.96 -4.45
CA GLY A 55 0.38 -3.94 -4.89
C GLY A 55 -0.08 -2.64 -5.55
N ASP A 56 -0.19 -1.56 -4.78
CA ASP A 56 -0.82 -0.30 -5.23
C ASP A 56 0.18 0.84 -5.54
N GLY A 57 1.48 0.54 -5.45
CA GLY A 57 2.54 1.53 -5.63
C GLY A 57 2.94 1.81 -7.09
N THR A 58 3.46 3.01 -7.30
CA THR A 58 4.18 3.47 -8.50
C THR A 58 5.51 4.06 -8.06
N LEU A 59 6.63 3.56 -8.60
CA LEU A 59 7.96 4.10 -8.36
C LEU A 59 8.48 4.75 -9.64
N THR A 60 8.99 5.97 -9.52
CA THR A 60 9.70 6.66 -10.60
C THR A 60 11.04 7.14 -10.06
N LYS A 61 11.87 7.74 -10.91
CA LYS A 61 13.12 8.38 -10.47
C LYS A 61 12.91 9.57 -9.51
N TYR A 62 11.69 10.07 -9.37
CA TYR A 62 11.41 11.33 -8.66
C TYR A 62 10.39 11.20 -7.53
N PHE A 63 9.53 10.20 -7.59
CA PHE A 63 8.51 9.99 -6.58
C PHE A 63 8.14 8.53 -6.41
N ILE A 64 7.73 8.20 -5.18
CA ILE A 64 6.90 7.05 -4.85
C ILE A 64 5.46 7.55 -4.64
N LYS A 65 4.49 6.79 -5.16
CA LYS A 65 3.06 7.09 -5.07
C LYS A 65 2.29 5.82 -4.77
N ILE A 66 1.42 5.83 -3.76
CA ILE A 66 0.48 4.73 -3.46
C ILE A 66 -0.93 5.20 -3.81
N SER A 67 -1.63 4.45 -4.67
CA SER A 67 -2.94 4.81 -5.22
C SER A 67 -4.06 4.02 -4.54
N LEU A 68 -5.12 4.67 -4.07
CA LEU A 68 -6.19 4.05 -3.28
C LEU A 68 -7.58 4.59 -3.65
N ASP A 69 -8.63 3.92 -3.17
CA ASP A 69 -10.02 4.35 -3.35
C ASP A 69 -10.50 5.18 -2.13
N PRO A 70 -10.77 6.49 -2.29
CA PRO A 70 -11.16 7.36 -1.18
C PRO A 70 -12.51 7.01 -0.58
N ARG A 71 -13.33 6.16 -1.21
CA ARG A 71 -14.61 5.73 -0.65
C ARG A 71 -14.44 4.77 0.52
N TYR A 72 -13.33 4.03 0.54
CA TYR A 72 -13.12 2.94 1.49
C TYR A 72 -11.82 3.06 2.29
N ASP A 73 -10.79 3.71 1.73
CA ASP A 73 -9.43 3.58 2.23
C ASP A 73 -8.88 4.84 2.94
N LEU A 74 -9.71 5.83 3.31
CA LEU A 74 -9.23 7.09 3.93
C LEU A 74 -8.40 6.89 5.22
N ARG A 75 -8.77 5.91 6.05
CA ARG A 75 -8.00 5.57 7.25
C ARG A 75 -6.66 4.94 6.88
N TYR A 76 -6.63 4.14 5.83
CA TYR A 76 -5.42 3.51 5.32
C TYR A 76 -4.48 4.52 4.62
N VAL A 77 -5.03 5.52 3.92
CA VAL A 77 -4.28 6.67 3.40
C VAL A 77 -3.53 7.39 4.51
N THR A 78 -4.16 7.57 5.67
CA THR A 78 -3.52 8.22 6.84
C THR A 78 -2.40 7.34 7.39
N TYR A 79 -2.66 6.04 7.57
CA TYR A 79 -1.65 5.07 7.99
C TYR A 79 -0.42 5.07 7.06
N ILE A 80 -0.62 5.01 5.74
CA ILE A 80 0.48 5.01 4.76
C ILE A 80 1.26 6.33 4.79
N LYS A 81 0.58 7.47 4.96
CA LYS A 81 1.22 8.77 5.10
C LYS A 81 2.16 8.78 6.30
N ASP A 82 1.68 8.30 7.45
CA ASP A 82 2.44 8.27 8.69
C ASP A 82 3.60 7.26 8.61
N LEU A 83 3.37 6.09 8.00
CA LEU A 83 4.37 5.07 7.73
C LEU A 83 5.54 5.61 6.88
N ILE A 84 5.22 6.20 5.73
CA ILE A 84 6.24 6.81 4.84
C ILE A 84 6.94 7.97 5.57
N GLY A 85 6.19 8.77 6.34
CA GLY A 85 6.76 9.90 7.05
C GLY A 85 7.74 9.49 8.15
N GLY A 86 7.40 8.46 8.93
CA GLY A 86 8.26 7.90 9.97
C GLY A 86 9.51 7.23 9.40
N LEU A 87 9.37 6.45 8.32
CA LEU A 87 10.50 5.74 7.69
C LEU A 87 11.57 6.69 7.12
N PHE A 88 11.16 7.77 6.45
CA PHE A 88 12.08 8.63 5.72
C PHE A 88 12.29 10.01 6.36
N GLY A 89 11.71 10.26 7.53
CA GLY A 89 11.73 11.59 8.17
C GLY A 89 11.15 12.69 7.28
N ALA A 90 10.17 12.34 6.44
CA ALA A 90 9.67 13.20 5.36
C ALA A 90 8.17 13.46 5.47
N SER A 91 7.67 14.46 4.75
CA SER A 91 6.24 14.80 4.74
C SER A 91 5.61 14.42 3.40
N PRO A 92 5.11 13.17 3.23
CA PRO A 92 4.37 12.79 2.03
C PRO A 92 3.07 13.61 1.90
N SER A 93 2.74 13.94 0.65
CA SER A 93 1.52 14.68 0.30
C SER A 93 0.36 13.74 0.02
N ILE A 94 -0.85 14.13 0.41
CA ILE A 94 -2.10 13.46 0.01
C ILE A 94 -2.74 14.29 -1.10
N ARG A 95 -3.11 13.66 -2.22
CA ARG A 95 -3.82 14.33 -3.30
C ARG A 95 -5.00 13.48 -3.76
N ARG A 96 -6.11 14.14 -4.07
CA ARG A 96 -7.29 13.53 -4.71
C ARG A 96 -7.31 13.91 -6.18
N GLU A 97 -7.59 12.94 -7.04
CA GLU A 97 -7.74 13.19 -8.47
C GLU A 97 -9.16 13.71 -8.76
N LYS A 98 -9.26 14.85 -9.45
CA LYS A 98 -10.56 15.43 -9.79
C LYS A 98 -11.27 14.52 -10.81
N GLY A 99 -12.57 14.29 -10.61
CA GLY A 99 -13.40 13.50 -11.52
C GLY A 99 -13.18 11.98 -11.46
N ARG A 100 -12.35 11.49 -10.52
CA ARG A 100 -12.11 10.04 -10.33
C ARG A 100 -12.14 9.68 -8.85
N ASN A 101 -12.59 8.47 -8.54
CA ASN A 101 -12.50 7.90 -7.19
C ASN A 101 -11.09 7.42 -6.89
N LEU A 102 -10.13 8.35 -6.90
CA LEU A 102 -8.71 8.07 -6.73
C LEU A 102 -8.09 9.09 -5.78
N ILE A 103 -7.45 8.57 -4.74
CA ILE A 103 -6.62 9.33 -3.80
C ILE A 103 -5.24 8.69 -3.76
N TYR A 104 -4.20 9.49 -3.56
CA TYR A 104 -2.87 8.95 -3.46
C TYR A 104 -2.02 9.66 -2.42
N VAL A 105 -1.17 8.87 -1.76
CA VAL A 105 -0.07 9.32 -0.91
C VAL A 105 1.17 9.37 -1.78
N GLN A 106 1.85 10.52 -1.83
CA GLN A 106 2.99 10.73 -2.71
C GLN A 106 4.13 11.45 -2.01
N LEU A 107 5.32 10.87 -2.08
CA LEU A 107 6.57 11.48 -1.65
C LEU A 107 7.44 11.78 -2.88
N PHE A 108 7.81 13.05 -3.04
CA PHE A 108 8.79 13.49 -4.04
C PHE A 108 10.18 13.50 -3.42
N SER A 109 10.99 12.49 -3.73
CA SER A 109 12.39 12.41 -3.30
C SER A 109 13.16 11.47 -4.22
N LYS A 110 14.09 12.03 -5.00
CA LYS A 110 14.99 11.24 -5.85
C LYS A 110 15.81 10.26 -5.00
N THR A 111 16.31 10.70 -3.85
CA THR A 111 17.11 9.90 -2.92
C THR A 111 16.34 8.67 -2.43
N VAL A 112 15.10 8.85 -1.95
CA VAL A 112 14.25 7.71 -1.51
C VAL A 112 13.95 6.77 -2.66
N CYS A 113 13.65 7.31 -3.85
CA CYS A 113 13.36 6.49 -5.02
C CYS A 113 14.56 5.68 -5.49
N GLU A 114 15.76 6.26 -5.51
CA GLU A 114 16.99 5.55 -5.85
C GLU A 114 17.34 4.50 -4.80
N TYR A 115 17.16 4.79 -3.51
CA TYR A 115 17.33 3.83 -2.42
C TYR A 115 16.39 2.61 -2.59
N LEU A 116 15.09 2.84 -2.76
CA LEU A 116 14.11 1.76 -2.97
C LEU A 116 14.42 0.94 -4.23
N HIS A 117 14.90 1.59 -5.29
CA HIS A 117 15.26 0.88 -6.52
C HIS A 117 16.52 0.03 -6.37
N LYS A 118 17.60 0.61 -5.81
CA LYS A 118 18.91 -0.03 -5.75
C LYS A 118 19.02 -1.05 -4.62
N GLU A 119 18.60 -0.68 -3.42
CA GLU A 119 18.77 -1.52 -2.23
C GLU A 119 17.69 -2.60 -2.14
N TRP A 120 16.47 -2.30 -2.61
CA TRP A 120 15.32 -3.20 -2.51
C TRP A 120 14.86 -3.75 -3.85
N ASN A 121 15.62 -3.53 -4.92
CA ASN A 121 15.36 -4.05 -6.26
C ASN A 121 13.92 -3.76 -6.76
N LEU A 122 13.35 -2.62 -6.37
CA LEU A 122 12.02 -2.22 -6.82
C LEU A 122 12.11 -1.56 -8.20
N PRO A 123 11.45 -2.10 -9.24
CA PRO A 123 11.58 -1.56 -10.58
C PRO A 123 10.91 -0.19 -10.71
N PHE A 124 11.52 0.70 -11.48
CA PHE A 124 10.83 1.92 -11.92
C PHE A 124 9.75 1.59 -12.95
N GLY A 125 8.60 2.27 -12.86
CA GLY A 125 7.53 2.18 -13.83
C GLY A 125 6.66 0.93 -13.66
N ASP A 126 6.43 0.22 -14.76
CA ASP A 126 5.51 -0.91 -14.83
C ASP A 126 6.07 -2.13 -14.07
N LYS A 127 5.39 -2.49 -12.99
CA LYS A 127 5.79 -3.59 -12.10
C LYS A 127 5.62 -4.98 -12.72
N ILE A 128 4.66 -5.17 -13.63
CA ILE A 128 4.44 -6.45 -14.31
C ILE A 128 5.56 -6.66 -15.33
N ARG A 129 5.83 -5.66 -16.17
CA ARG A 129 6.95 -5.71 -17.12
C ARG A 129 8.29 -5.79 -16.42
N GLY A 130 8.42 -5.08 -15.29
CA GLY A 130 9.59 -5.10 -14.42
C GLY A 130 9.74 -6.36 -13.57
N LYS A 131 8.79 -7.32 -13.64
CA LYS A 131 8.78 -8.56 -12.86
C LYS A 131 9.03 -8.32 -11.37
N ALA A 132 8.35 -7.31 -10.80
CA ALA A 132 8.51 -6.93 -9.41
C ALA A 132 8.25 -8.12 -8.49
N THR A 133 9.14 -8.36 -7.54
CA THR A 133 9.08 -9.49 -6.60
C THR A 133 9.35 -9.00 -5.19
N ILE A 134 9.00 -9.82 -4.20
CA ILE A 134 9.42 -9.59 -2.82
C ILE A 134 10.96 -9.75 -2.77
N PRO A 135 11.70 -8.76 -2.25
CA PRO A 135 13.15 -8.85 -2.11
C PRO A 135 13.60 -10.08 -1.33
N ILE A 136 14.70 -10.71 -1.76
CA ILE A 136 15.22 -11.95 -1.15
C ILE A 136 15.55 -11.74 0.35
N ALA A 137 16.06 -10.57 0.71
CA ALA A 137 16.36 -10.25 2.12
C ALA A 137 15.10 -10.33 3.00
N ILE A 138 13.96 -9.84 2.49
CA ILE A 138 12.66 -9.92 3.18
C ILE A 138 12.15 -11.36 3.20
N MET A 139 12.28 -12.11 2.10
CA MET A 139 11.83 -13.51 2.04
C MET A 139 12.56 -14.44 3.01
N LYS A 140 13.81 -14.09 3.39
CA LYS A 140 14.66 -14.91 4.27
C LYS A 140 14.42 -14.66 5.75
N ASP A 141 13.77 -13.56 6.11
CA ASP A 141 13.46 -13.20 7.49
C ASP A 141 11.95 -13.31 7.71
N GLU A 142 11.53 -14.21 8.61
CA GLU A 142 10.11 -14.51 8.83
C GLU A 142 9.33 -13.26 9.28
N VAL A 143 9.90 -12.43 10.15
CA VAL A 143 9.24 -11.24 10.69
C VAL A 143 9.04 -10.21 9.57
N MET A 144 10.07 -10.00 8.74
CA MET A 144 9.98 -9.09 7.58
C MET A 144 9.02 -9.61 6.52
N ALA A 145 9.04 -10.93 6.26
CA ALA A 145 8.11 -11.58 5.33
C ALA A 145 6.65 -11.42 5.78
N ILE A 146 6.36 -11.58 7.07
CA ILE A 146 5.03 -11.35 7.65
C ILE A 146 4.59 -9.89 7.44
N ALA A 147 5.47 -8.92 7.69
CA ALA A 147 5.15 -7.51 7.51
C ALA A 147 4.91 -7.14 6.03
N CYS A 148 5.74 -7.65 5.12
CA CYS A 148 5.55 -7.48 3.68
C CYS A 148 4.26 -8.16 3.18
N LEU A 149 3.97 -9.37 3.67
CA LEU A 149 2.71 -10.06 3.38
C LEU A 149 1.51 -9.21 3.83
N ARG A 150 1.55 -8.60 5.02
CA ARG A 150 0.50 -7.69 5.49
C ARG A 150 0.24 -6.56 4.49
N GLY A 151 1.30 -5.90 4.03
CA GLY A 151 1.22 -4.81 3.04
C GLY A 151 0.58 -5.23 1.72
N LEU A 152 1.01 -6.38 1.16
CA LEU A 152 0.43 -6.97 -0.06
C LEU A 152 -1.05 -7.34 0.13
N MET A 153 -1.40 -7.90 1.28
CA MET A 153 -2.76 -8.32 1.58
C MET A 153 -3.72 -7.14 1.80
N ASP A 154 -3.20 -6.02 2.31
CA ASP A 154 -3.97 -4.81 2.52
C ASP A 154 -4.31 -4.06 1.23
N THR A 155 -3.47 -4.21 0.20
CA THR A 155 -3.69 -3.70 -1.16
C THR A 155 -4.43 -4.74 -2.02
N ASP A 156 -3.69 -5.69 -2.58
CA ASP A 156 -4.13 -6.66 -3.60
C ASP A 156 -4.85 -7.87 -2.98
N GLY A 157 -4.70 -8.06 -1.66
CA GLY A 157 -5.43 -9.08 -0.93
C GLY A 157 -6.92 -8.77 -0.79
N SER A 158 -7.65 -9.75 -0.29
CA SER A 158 -9.07 -9.65 -0.02
C SER A 158 -9.42 -10.40 1.25
N VAL A 159 -10.26 -9.78 2.05
CA VAL A 159 -11.07 -10.43 3.08
C VAL A 159 -12.50 -10.28 2.57
N SER A 160 -13.16 -11.37 2.20
CA SER A 160 -14.43 -11.30 1.47
C SER A 160 -15.35 -12.47 1.84
N LYS A 161 -16.66 -12.25 1.67
CA LYS A 161 -17.68 -13.27 1.92
C LYS A 161 -17.43 -14.51 1.05
N ASP A 162 -17.52 -15.68 1.67
CA ASP A 162 -17.40 -16.98 1.02
C ASP A 162 -18.47 -17.92 1.61
N GLY A 163 -19.60 -18.03 0.93
CA GLY A 163 -20.81 -18.65 1.50
C GLY A 163 -21.25 -17.94 2.78
N ASN A 164 -21.34 -18.70 3.88
CA ASN A 164 -21.66 -18.20 5.22
C ASN A 164 -20.41 -17.81 6.05
N SER A 165 -19.22 -17.89 5.44
CA SER A 165 -17.94 -17.55 6.07
C SER A 165 -17.29 -16.36 5.35
N ILE A 166 -16.03 -16.10 5.69
CA ILE A 166 -15.14 -15.23 4.92
C ILE A 166 -13.92 -16.02 4.47
N SER A 167 -13.30 -15.54 3.40
CA SER A 167 -12.01 -16.03 2.90
C SER A 167 -10.99 -14.90 2.90
N VAL A 168 -9.72 -15.29 2.98
CA VAL A 168 -8.56 -14.42 2.84
C VAL A 168 -7.83 -14.84 1.57
N ARG A 169 -7.71 -13.96 0.57
CA ARG A 169 -7.13 -14.31 -0.74
C ARG A 169 -6.24 -13.21 -1.29
N PHE A 170 -5.10 -13.55 -1.85
CA PHE A 170 -4.23 -12.68 -2.63
C PHE A 170 -4.41 -12.97 -4.11
N TYR A 171 -4.57 -11.95 -4.95
CA TYR A 171 -4.65 -12.09 -6.40
C TYR A 171 -3.61 -11.19 -7.08
N SER A 172 -2.90 -11.72 -8.08
CA SER A 172 -2.04 -10.91 -8.93
C SER A 172 -1.85 -11.54 -10.32
N HIS A 173 -1.68 -10.68 -11.33
CA HIS A 173 -1.25 -11.11 -12.66
C HIS A 173 0.23 -11.51 -12.70
N ASN A 174 1.02 -11.13 -11.69
CA ASN A 174 2.41 -11.52 -11.55
C ASN A 174 2.51 -12.87 -10.82
N LYS A 175 2.64 -13.97 -11.59
CA LYS A 175 2.69 -15.34 -11.05
C LYS A 175 3.83 -15.54 -10.04
N MET A 176 4.98 -14.92 -10.27
CA MET A 176 6.13 -15.04 -9.36
C MET A 176 5.82 -14.41 -7.99
N LEU A 177 5.11 -13.27 -7.99
CA LEU A 177 4.66 -12.65 -6.74
C LEU A 177 3.62 -13.52 -6.03
N VAL A 178 2.70 -14.15 -6.76
CA VAL A 178 1.74 -15.12 -6.19
C VAL A 178 2.45 -16.30 -5.55
N ASP A 179 3.48 -16.84 -6.22
CA ASP A 179 4.24 -17.99 -5.70
C ASP A 179 5.06 -17.60 -4.44
N GLN A 180 5.62 -16.39 -4.37
CA GLN A 180 6.27 -15.87 -3.16
C GLN A 180 5.29 -15.66 -2.00
N VAL A 181 4.10 -15.11 -2.28
CA VAL A 181 3.03 -14.94 -1.27
C VAL A 181 2.53 -16.30 -0.77
N GLU A 182 2.38 -17.29 -1.66
CA GLU A 182 2.05 -18.66 -1.29
C GLU A 182 3.12 -19.29 -0.40
N GLN A 183 4.40 -19.10 -0.74
CA GLN A 183 5.51 -19.62 0.06
C GLN A 183 5.45 -19.12 1.51
N ILE A 184 5.25 -17.81 1.71
CA ILE A 184 5.10 -17.22 3.05
C ILE A 184 3.84 -17.77 3.73
N GLY A 185 2.69 -17.76 3.06
CA GLY A 185 1.44 -18.23 3.66
C GLY A 185 1.44 -19.72 4.02
N ARG A 186 2.19 -20.55 3.28
CA ARG A 186 2.37 -21.97 3.58
C ARG A 186 3.34 -22.21 4.73
N SER A 187 4.45 -21.48 4.80
CA SER A 187 5.40 -21.62 5.91
C SER A 187 4.75 -21.25 7.25
N LEU A 188 3.84 -20.27 7.24
CA LEU A 188 3.05 -19.88 8.41
C LEU A 188 1.84 -20.80 8.68
N GLY A 189 1.56 -21.76 7.79
CA GLY A 189 0.42 -22.67 7.91
C GLY A 189 -0.95 -22.00 7.79
N ILE A 190 -1.05 -20.83 7.15
CA ILE A 190 -2.29 -20.03 7.04
C ILE A 190 -2.98 -20.14 5.67
N PHE A 191 -2.28 -20.55 4.62
CA PHE A 191 -2.88 -20.76 3.30
C PHE A 191 -3.19 -22.23 3.03
N THR A 192 -4.34 -22.45 2.39
CA THR A 192 -4.91 -23.79 2.15
C THR A 192 -5.08 -24.10 0.67
N PHE A 193 -5.02 -23.10 -0.22
CA PHE A 193 -5.16 -23.32 -1.66
C PHE A 193 -4.22 -22.41 -2.45
N ARG A 194 -3.88 -22.83 -3.67
CA ARG A 194 -3.18 -22.03 -4.66
C ARG A 194 -3.69 -22.32 -6.06
N ASN A 195 -3.97 -21.25 -6.80
CA ASN A 195 -4.33 -21.19 -8.21
C ASN A 195 -3.27 -20.37 -8.98
N PRO A 196 -3.24 -20.39 -10.33
CA PRO A 196 -2.24 -19.67 -11.13
C PRO A 196 -2.10 -18.17 -10.87
N MET A 197 -3.15 -17.50 -10.42
CA MET A 197 -3.17 -16.05 -10.17
C MET A 197 -3.62 -15.70 -8.76
N GLU A 198 -3.86 -16.71 -7.90
CA GLU A 198 -4.48 -16.49 -6.60
C GLU A 198 -3.95 -17.50 -5.59
N THR A 199 -3.77 -17.08 -4.34
CA THR A 199 -3.56 -17.97 -3.20
C THR A 199 -4.35 -17.47 -1.99
N GLY A 200 -4.61 -18.35 -1.01
CA GLY A 200 -5.15 -17.92 0.27
C GLY A 200 -5.76 -19.05 1.07
N THR A 201 -6.79 -18.71 1.85
CA THR A 201 -7.59 -19.67 2.59
C THR A 201 -9.07 -19.34 2.60
N ARG A 202 -9.88 -20.40 2.63
CA ARG A 202 -11.33 -20.37 2.86
C ARG A 202 -11.72 -20.99 4.22
N SER A 203 -10.74 -21.55 4.93
CA SER A 203 -10.95 -22.18 6.24
C SER A 203 -11.05 -21.12 7.32
N TRP A 204 -12.16 -21.09 8.07
CA TRP A 204 -12.36 -20.13 9.15
C TRP A 204 -11.25 -20.20 10.21
N SER A 205 -10.80 -21.41 10.57
CA SER A 205 -9.68 -21.60 11.48
C SER A 205 -8.41 -20.90 10.97
N LYS A 206 -8.12 -21.03 9.67
CA LYS A 206 -6.96 -20.39 9.05
C LYS A 206 -7.12 -18.89 8.82
N VAL A 207 -8.35 -18.39 8.66
CA VAL A 207 -8.64 -16.96 8.71
C VAL A 207 -8.32 -16.40 10.10
N LEU A 208 -8.67 -17.10 11.19
CA LEU A 208 -8.30 -16.69 12.54
C LEU A 208 -6.78 -16.67 12.71
N ASP A 209 -6.08 -17.71 12.24
CA ASP A 209 -4.62 -17.78 12.29
C ASP A 209 -3.96 -16.64 11.51
N TYR A 210 -4.47 -16.32 10.31
CA TYR A 210 -4.03 -15.16 9.53
C TYR A 210 -4.12 -13.86 10.35
N PHE A 211 -5.26 -13.61 11.02
CA PHE A 211 -5.42 -12.39 11.80
C PHE A 211 -4.62 -12.39 13.11
N ARG A 212 -4.22 -13.55 13.65
CA ARG A 212 -3.29 -13.65 14.80
C ARG A 212 -1.85 -13.35 14.39
N ILE A 213 -1.41 -13.93 13.27
CA ILE A 213 0.00 -13.91 12.84
C ILE A 213 0.29 -12.64 12.02
N VAL A 214 -0.46 -12.43 10.94
CA VAL A 214 -0.25 -11.35 9.96
C VAL A 214 -1.08 -10.12 10.33
N GLY A 215 -2.38 -10.29 10.55
CA GLY A 215 -3.26 -9.17 10.81
C GLY A 215 -3.46 -8.26 9.60
N SER A 216 -3.80 -6.99 9.84
CA SER A 216 -4.04 -6.00 8.80
C SER A 216 -3.88 -4.57 9.32
N SER A 217 -3.38 -3.67 8.48
CA SER A 217 -3.34 -2.22 8.68
C SER A 217 -4.49 -1.52 7.92
N ASN A 218 -5.18 -2.21 7.02
CA ASN A 218 -6.33 -1.68 6.29
C ASN A 218 -7.64 -1.91 7.06
N LEU A 219 -8.22 -0.82 7.57
CA LEU A 219 -9.48 -0.83 8.33
C LEU A 219 -10.62 -1.57 7.63
N ARG A 220 -10.70 -1.51 6.29
CA ARG A 220 -11.72 -2.24 5.52
C ARG A 220 -11.65 -3.74 5.78
N ARG A 221 -10.44 -4.31 5.84
CA ARG A 221 -10.20 -5.74 6.05
C ARG A 221 -10.53 -6.12 7.49
N ILE A 222 -10.07 -5.29 8.43
CA ILE A 222 -10.30 -5.46 9.88
C ILE A 222 -11.79 -5.50 10.17
N VAL A 223 -12.57 -4.54 9.66
CA VAL A 223 -14.02 -4.45 9.91
C VAL A 223 -14.75 -5.70 9.41
N ARG A 224 -14.40 -6.19 8.22
CA ARG A 224 -15.02 -7.41 7.67
C ARG A 224 -14.72 -8.64 8.53
N PHE A 225 -13.47 -8.79 8.95
CA PHE A 225 -13.07 -9.87 9.82
C PHE A 225 -13.74 -9.78 11.18
N HIS A 226 -13.62 -8.64 11.85
CA HIS A 226 -14.10 -8.44 13.21
C HIS A 226 -15.63 -8.56 13.29
N THR A 227 -16.37 -8.09 12.29
CA THR A 227 -17.84 -8.27 12.23
C THR A 227 -18.22 -9.76 12.11
N LYS A 228 -17.48 -10.54 11.31
CA LYS A 228 -17.68 -12.00 11.26
C LYS A 228 -17.30 -12.68 12.57
N PHE A 229 -16.20 -12.26 13.18
CA PHE A 229 -15.69 -12.84 14.42
C PHE A 229 -16.61 -12.58 15.62
N SER A 230 -17.11 -11.35 15.77
CA SER A 230 -17.88 -10.92 16.95
C SER A 230 -19.39 -11.08 16.80
N GLU A 231 -19.94 -10.86 15.60
CA GLU A 231 -21.38 -10.85 15.35
C GLU A 231 -21.86 -12.05 14.50
N ASN A 232 -20.93 -12.92 14.05
CA ASN A 232 -21.20 -13.99 13.08
C ASN A 232 -21.82 -13.50 11.75
N LYS A 233 -21.66 -12.21 11.41
CA LYS A 233 -22.20 -11.57 10.20
C LYS A 233 -21.13 -11.34 9.14
N THR A 234 -21.50 -11.44 7.87
CA THR A 234 -20.59 -11.15 6.74
C THR A 234 -21.02 -9.87 6.05
N LEU A 235 -20.06 -8.99 5.75
CA LEU A 235 -20.33 -7.70 5.11
C LEU A 235 -19.88 -7.70 3.64
N ARG A 236 -20.73 -7.19 2.76
CA ARG A 236 -20.38 -6.72 1.40
C ARG A 236 -19.50 -5.48 1.49
N LYS A 237 -18.90 -5.07 0.38
CA LYS A 237 -17.87 -4.01 0.38
C LYS A 237 -18.48 -2.66 0.75
N GLU A 238 -19.69 -2.43 0.29
CA GLU A 238 -20.46 -1.19 0.40
C GLU A 238 -20.90 -0.94 1.84
N GLU A 239 -21.20 -2.01 2.59
CA GLU A 239 -21.67 -1.98 3.99
C GLU A 239 -20.54 -1.62 4.97
N VAL A 240 -19.26 -1.82 4.59
CA VAL A 240 -18.12 -1.70 5.51
C VAL A 240 -17.95 -0.28 6.07
N ALA A 241 -18.21 0.75 5.27
CA ALA A 241 -17.97 2.14 5.64
C ALA A 241 -18.87 2.59 6.82
N GLU A 242 -20.07 2.03 6.94
CA GLU A 242 -21.03 2.34 8.01
C GLU A 242 -20.49 1.95 9.40
N HIS A 243 -19.63 0.92 9.44
CA HIS A 243 -19.07 0.40 10.67
C HIS A 243 -17.82 1.18 11.15
N TYR A 244 -17.22 2.04 10.33
CA TYR A 244 -15.93 2.69 10.64
C TYR A 244 -15.92 3.49 11.94
N LYS A 245 -17.05 4.09 12.32
CA LYS A 245 -17.16 4.85 13.59
C LYS A 245 -16.89 3.97 14.82
N LYS A 246 -17.27 2.69 14.78
CA LYS A 246 -17.06 1.73 15.89
C LYS A 246 -15.57 1.43 16.16
N TYR A 247 -14.70 1.70 15.19
CA TYR A 247 -13.27 1.39 15.24
C TYR A 247 -12.40 2.64 15.37
N LYS A 248 -12.97 3.76 15.85
CA LYS A 248 -12.20 4.97 16.16
C LYS A 248 -11.16 4.63 17.24
N GLY A 249 -9.90 4.99 17.00
CA GLY A 249 -8.80 4.75 17.94
C GLY A 249 -8.21 3.32 17.91
N ILE A 250 -8.66 2.46 17.00
CA ILE A 250 -8.03 1.14 16.81
C ILE A 250 -6.52 1.29 16.54
N ARG A 251 -5.72 0.46 17.22
CA ARG A 251 -4.28 0.35 16.97
C ARG A 251 -4.04 -0.44 15.68
N LEU A 252 -3.17 0.09 14.84
CA LEU A 252 -2.73 -0.55 13.60
C LEU A 252 -1.22 -0.86 13.69
N PRO A 253 -0.74 -1.96 13.10
CA PRO A 253 -1.52 -3.05 12.51
C PRO A 253 -2.37 -3.79 13.56
N PHE A 254 -3.60 -4.15 13.19
CA PHE A 254 -4.48 -4.96 14.02
C PHE A 254 -4.08 -6.43 13.93
N LYS A 255 -3.87 -7.08 15.08
CA LYS A 255 -3.73 -8.53 15.22
C LYS A 255 -4.73 -9.06 16.26
N LEU A 256 -5.35 -10.20 15.97
CA LEU A 256 -6.19 -10.90 16.93
C LEU A 256 -5.33 -11.40 18.10
N GLY A 257 -5.59 -10.89 19.31
CA GLY A 257 -4.88 -11.29 20.55
C GLY A 257 -3.99 -10.21 21.18
N ASN A 258 -3.58 -9.17 20.44
CA ASN A 258 -2.73 -8.08 20.94
C ASN A 258 -3.52 -6.78 21.26
N GLY A 259 -4.56 -6.87 22.11
CA GLY A 259 -5.25 -5.79 22.86
C GLY A 259 -5.88 -4.57 22.11
N PRO A 260 -6.74 -3.76 22.80
CA PRO A 260 -7.80 -4.22 23.69
C PRO A 260 -8.91 -4.87 22.86
N VAL A 261 -9.63 -5.81 23.48
CA VAL A 261 -11.00 -6.16 23.07
C VAL A 261 -11.71 -4.82 22.87
N VAL A 262 -12.21 -4.56 21.65
CA VAL A 262 -13.12 -3.43 21.41
C VAL A 262 -14.13 -3.52 22.55
N GLN A 263 -14.11 -2.54 23.47
CA GLN A 263 -15.15 -2.47 24.50
C GLN A 263 -16.45 -2.53 23.72
N LEU A 264 -17.17 -3.63 23.87
CA LEU A 264 -18.57 -3.71 23.50
C LEU A 264 -19.19 -2.60 24.33
N VAL A 265 -19.38 -1.43 23.72
CA VAL A 265 -20.20 -0.39 24.31
C VAL A 265 -21.60 -0.97 24.24
N ASN A 266 -21.97 -1.70 25.28
CA ASN A 266 -23.35 -1.95 25.62
C ASN A 266 -23.94 -0.61 26.02
N SER A 267 -24.67 -0.01 25.08
CA SER A 267 -25.72 0.99 25.33
C SER A 267 -26.61 1.04 24.11
#